data_AF-A0A540KYU6-F1
#
_entry.id   AF-A0A540KYU6-F1
#
_cell.length_a   1.000
_cell.length_b   1.000
_cell.length_c   1.000
_cell.angle_alpha   90.00
_cell.angle_beta   90.00
_cell.angle_gamma   90.00
#
_symmetry.space_group_name_H-M   'P 1'
#
loop_
_entity.id
_entity.type
_entity.pdbx_description
1 polymer ?
#
loop_
_entity_poly.entity_id
_entity_poly.type
_entity_poly.pdbx_seq_one_letter_code
_entity_poly.pdbx_strand_id
1 'polypeptide(L)'
;MTALPVATKAQTSYQKLLQTSSSTRLLSLIKSCTTKSHLLQIHAHTLRTSLVLDPTISFQFLSLVVALSPLKSITYSRQFFDQIEKPTAFHYNKMIRACSKSDSPAEGFYLYRDLRRRGLCADAMASSFVIKSCIRVSSLVGGIQVHARILRDGHRSDSLLLTTLMDLYSNCRKYDEACQVFDEMPKRDTVAWNVLISCCLHNNRTRDALGLFDIMQSEIHRCEPDDVTCLLVLQACASLNALEFGERVHKYIEDHGYGERVVGHLIELKAQEAGDYVLLMNIYSSAGNWEKLTEVRKFMKEKAIQTTPGCSTIELKGVAHEFVVDDVSHLRKDEIYKMLDEINSQLKIAGYVADVTSELHNLGAEDKGHALSHHSEKLAIAFGVLSTPPGTPIRVAKNLRICVDCHNFAMALSGVYNREVIIRDRTRFHHFREGHCSCNGYW
;
A
#
# COMPACT_ATOMS: atom_id res chain seq x y z
N MET A 1 -44.02 -20.21 69.95
CA MET A 1 -42.61 -20.06 69.49
C MET A 1 -42.59 -20.47 68.03
N THR A 2 -42.22 -19.68 67.03
CA THR A 2 -41.74 -18.30 66.89
C THR A 2 -41.91 -18.02 65.39
N ALA A 3 -42.48 -16.87 65.04
CA ALA A 3 -42.71 -16.46 63.66
C ALA A 3 -41.40 -16.37 62.85
N LEU A 4 -41.41 -16.88 61.62
CA LEU A 4 -40.43 -16.56 60.58
C LEU A 4 -40.49 -15.05 60.31
N PRO A 5 -39.36 -14.31 60.30
CA PRO A 5 -39.41 -12.90 59.98
C PRO A 5 -39.57 -12.73 58.47
N VAL A 6 -40.68 -12.10 58.09
CA VAL A 6 -40.91 -11.49 56.78
C VAL A 6 -39.83 -10.42 56.60
N ALA A 7 -38.86 -10.66 55.70
CA ALA A 7 -37.92 -9.64 55.26
C ALA A 7 -38.72 -8.48 54.65
N THR A 8 -38.70 -7.33 55.32
CA THR A 8 -39.49 -6.16 54.96
C THR A 8 -38.91 -5.50 53.70
N LYS A 9 -39.77 -4.96 52.83
CA LYS A 9 -39.39 -4.20 51.62
C LYS A 9 -38.32 -3.11 51.88
N ALA A 10 -38.20 -2.64 53.13
CA ALA A 10 -37.21 -1.67 53.60
C ALA A 10 -35.78 -2.25 53.77
N GLN A 11 -35.64 -3.50 54.20
CA GLN A 11 -34.33 -4.19 54.23
C GLN A 11 -33.82 -4.46 52.82
N THR A 12 -34.72 -4.84 51.91
CA THR A 12 -34.41 -5.05 50.49
C THR A 12 -34.03 -3.75 49.79
N SER A 13 -34.67 -2.62 50.12
CA SER A 13 -34.34 -1.31 49.54
C SER A 13 -33.03 -0.73 50.10
N TYR A 14 -32.74 -0.92 51.38
CA TYR A 14 -31.48 -0.49 52.01
C TYR A 14 -30.26 -1.29 51.50
N GLN A 15 -30.39 -2.62 51.34
CA GLN A 15 -29.35 -3.44 50.70
C GLN A 15 -29.14 -3.04 49.23
N LYS A 16 -30.20 -2.71 48.50
CA LYS A 16 -30.10 -2.17 47.13
C LYS A 16 -29.35 -0.83 47.09
N LEU A 17 -29.62 0.07 48.04
CA LEU A 17 -28.95 1.37 48.17
C LEU A 17 -27.46 1.25 48.52
N LEU A 18 -27.09 0.29 49.38
CA LEU A 18 -25.69 -0.02 49.68
C LEU A 18 -24.97 -0.63 48.47
N GLN A 19 -25.64 -1.52 47.74
CA GLN A 19 -25.10 -2.13 46.53
C GLN A 19 -24.94 -1.10 45.39
N THR A 20 -25.87 -0.14 45.24
CA THR A 20 -25.74 0.95 44.25
C THR A 20 -24.63 1.93 44.62
N SER A 21 -24.49 2.30 45.91
CA SER A 21 -23.38 3.14 46.41
C SER A 21 -22.01 2.48 46.23
N SER A 22 -21.91 1.17 46.50
CA SER A 22 -20.69 0.38 46.26
C SER A 22 -20.35 0.30 44.76
N SER A 23 -21.37 0.14 43.91
CA SER A 23 -21.19 0.01 42.45
C SER A 23 -20.71 1.32 41.81
N THR A 24 -21.27 2.46 42.20
CA THR A 24 -20.85 3.78 41.70
C THR A 24 -19.42 4.12 42.12
N ARG A 25 -19.04 3.82 43.36
CA ARG A 25 -17.67 4.00 43.84
C ARG A 25 -16.68 3.12 43.07
N LEU A 26 -17.01 1.86 42.84
CA LEU A 26 -16.16 0.94 42.08
C LEU A 26 -15.99 1.37 40.62
N LEU A 27 -17.07 1.85 39.97
CA LEU A 27 -16.99 2.41 38.62
C LEU A 27 -16.05 3.62 38.55
N SER A 28 -16.05 4.47 39.58
CA SER A 28 -15.11 5.60 39.66
C SER A 28 -13.65 5.13 39.78
N LEU A 29 -13.40 4.09 40.56
CA LEU A 29 -12.07 3.48 40.73
C LEU A 29 -11.57 2.79 39.45
N ILE A 30 -12.46 2.11 38.71
CA ILE A 30 -12.12 1.53 37.41
C ILE A 30 -11.69 2.64 36.44
N LYS A 31 -12.41 3.76 36.40
CA LYS A 31 -12.08 4.88 35.50
C LYS A 31 -10.77 5.58 35.86
N SER A 32 -10.41 5.66 37.13
CA SER A 32 -9.18 6.33 37.60
C SER A 32 -7.97 5.40 37.70
N CYS A 33 -8.13 4.10 37.42
CA CYS A 33 -7.06 3.12 37.54
C CYS A 33 -6.04 3.26 36.40
N THR A 34 -4.78 3.54 36.76
CA THR A 34 -3.66 3.69 35.81
C THR A 34 -2.55 2.65 35.98
N THR A 35 -2.54 1.90 37.08
CA THR A 35 -1.45 0.98 37.44
C THR A 35 -1.91 -0.47 37.54
N LYS A 36 -0.99 -1.41 37.28
CA LYS A 36 -1.25 -2.85 37.39
C LYS A 36 -1.65 -3.28 38.81
N SER A 37 -1.03 -2.70 39.84
CA SER A 37 -1.33 -3.03 41.23
C SER A 37 -2.76 -2.69 41.61
N HIS A 38 -3.22 -1.48 41.27
CA HIS A 38 -4.60 -1.05 41.52
C HIS A 38 -5.59 -1.91 40.74
N LEU A 39 -5.27 -2.27 39.49
CA LEU A 39 -6.12 -3.15 38.69
C LEU A 39 -6.32 -4.53 39.33
N LEU A 40 -5.25 -5.15 39.85
CA LEU A 40 -5.34 -6.43 40.55
C LEU A 40 -6.14 -6.32 41.86
N GLN A 41 -6.01 -5.21 42.59
CA GLN A 41 -6.81 -4.95 43.80
C GLN A 41 -8.29 -4.78 43.47
N ILE A 42 -8.61 -4.03 42.40
CA ILE A 42 -9.98 -3.87 41.90
C ILE A 42 -10.55 -5.21 41.46
N HIS A 43 -9.77 -6.03 40.73
CA HIS A 43 -10.19 -7.38 40.34
C HIS A 43 -10.52 -8.23 41.58
N ALA A 44 -9.60 -8.34 42.55
CA ALA A 44 -9.84 -9.10 43.77
C ALA A 44 -11.08 -8.60 44.53
N HIS A 45 -11.30 -7.28 44.57
CA HIS A 45 -12.49 -6.70 45.16
C HIS A 45 -13.78 -7.07 44.39
N THR A 46 -13.78 -7.00 43.05
CA THR A 46 -14.93 -7.36 42.21
C THR A 46 -15.35 -8.82 42.39
N LEU A 47 -14.38 -9.73 42.56
CA LEU A 47 -14.62 -11.14 42.83
C LEU A 47 -15.20 -11.36 44.23
N ARG A 48 -14.54 -10.81 45.26
CA ARG A 48 -14.97 -10.99 46.66
C ARG A 48 -16.38 -10.44 46.93
N THR A 49 -16.76 -9.38 46.22
CA THR A 49 -18.07 -8.72 46.37
C THR A 49 -19.14 -9.29 45.41
N SER A 50 -18.79 -10.27 44.56
CA SER A 50 -19.66 -10.80 43.50
C SER A 50 -20.16 -9.74 42.50
N LEU A 51 -19.54 -8.55 42.48
CA LEU A 51 -19.87 -7.48 41.53
C LEU A 51 -19.42 -7.81 40.10
N VAL A 52 -18.62 -8.86 39.92
CA VAL A 52 -18.33 -9.43 38.58
C VAL A 52 -19.59 -9.93 37.86
N LEU A 53 -20.67 -10.22 38.59
CA LEU A 53 -21.96 -10.63 38.03
C LEU A 53 -22.76 -9.44 37.47
N ASP A 54 -22.41 -8.21 37.85
CA ASP A 54 -23.02 -7.00 37.30
C ASP A 54 -22.45 -6.72 35.90
N PRO A 55 -23.28 -6.76 34.83
CA PRO A 55 -22.79 -6.63 33.47
C PRO A 55 -22.12 -5.29 33.16
N THR A 56 -22.45 -4.23 33.90
CA THR A 56 -21.87 -2.90 33.71
C THR A 56 -20.47 -2.87 34.31
N ILE A 57 -20.31 -3.36 35.54
CA ILE A 57 -19.02 -3.40 36.22
C ILE A 57 -18.05 -4.33 35.48
N SER A 58 -18.50 -5.54 35.13
CA SER A 58 -17.67 -6.50 34.40
C SER A 58 -17.24 -5.96 33.03
N PHE A 59 -18.13 -5.27 32.31
CA PHE A 59 -17.81 -4.68 31.01
C PHE A 59 -16.83 -3.52 31.12
N GLN A 60 -17.00 -2.64 32.11
CA GLN A 60 -16.12 -1.50 32.35
C GLN A 60 -14.72 -1.97 32.79
N PHE A 61 -14.66 -2.96 33.68
CA PHE A 61 -13.41 -3.58 34.09
C PHE A 61 -12.71 -4.24 32.90
N LEU A 62 -13.42 -5.07 32.12
CA LEU A 62 -12.87 -5.68 30.91
C LEU A 62 -12.38 -4.64 29.90
N SER A 63 -13.13 -3.55 29.73
CA SER A 63 -12.76 -2.44 28.85
C SER A 63 -11.48 -1.75 29.28
N LEU A 64 -11.25 -1.58 30.58
CA LEU A 64 -10.03 -1.05 31.15
C LEU A 64 -8.86 -2.01 30.91
N VAL A 65 -9.03 -3.29 31.25
CA VAL A 65 -8.00 -4.32 31.12
C VAL A 65 -7.46 -4.40 29.69
N VAL A 66 -8.35 -4.40 28.69
CA VAL A 66 -7.99 -4.45 27.28
C VAL A 66 -7.26 -3.18 26.81
N ALA A 67 -7.52 -2.03 27.42
CA ALA A 67 -7.00 -0.74 26.98
C ALA A 67 -5.67 -0.33 27.65
N LEU A 68 -5.43 -0.75 28.88
CA LEU A 68 -4.34 -0.24 29.71
C LEU A 68 -2.97 -0.83 29.30
N SER A 69 -2.04 0.01 28.84
CA SER A 69 -0.62 -0.38 28.67
C SER A 69 0.12 -0.35 30.03
N PRO A 70 1.03 -1.28 30.36
CA PRO A 70 1.55 -2.41 29.57
C PRO A 70 0.69 -3.70 29.69
N LEU A 71 -0.48 -3.61 30.32
CA LEU A 71 -1.38 -4.73 30.60
C LEU A 71 -2.25 -5.17 29.41
N LYS A 72 -1.89 -4.82 28.16
CA LYS A 72 -2.50 -5.33 26.91
C LYS A 72 -2.24 -6.85 26.71
N SER A 73 -2.38 -7.63 27.77
CA SER A 73 -2.32 -9.07 27.79
C SER A 73 -3.72 -9.59 27.51
N ILE A 74 -3.91 -10.05 26.28
CA ILE A 74 -5.12 -10.75 25.88
C ILE A 74 -5.36 -11.97 26.78
N THR A 75 -4.30 -12.61 27.28
CA THR A 75 -4.35 -13.75 28.20
C THR A 75 -5.06 -13.39 29.51
N TYR A 76 -4.70 -12.26 30.14
CA TYR A 76 -5.34 -11.84 31.38
C TYR A 76 -6.79 -11.36 31.14
N SER A 77 -7.04 -10.66 30.03
CA SER A 77 -8.41 -10.30 29.64
C SER A 77 -9.28 -11.54 29.46
N ARG A 78 -8.72 -12.60 28.88
CA ARG A 78 -9.40 -13.89 28.68
C ARG A 78 -9.73 -14.57 30.00
N GLN A 79 -8.76 -14.63 30.92
CA GLN A 79 -8.97 -15.18 32.27
C GLN A 79 -10.08 -14.44 33.03
N PHE A 80 -10.11 -13.11 32.95
CA PHE A 80 -11.20 -12.34 33.55
C PHE A 80 -12.54 -12.62 32.85
N PHE A 81 -12.55 -12.69 31.51
CA PHE A 81 -13.75 -12.99 30.75
C PHE A 81 -14.36 -14.35 31.12
N ASP A 82 -13.53 -15.38 31.37
CA ASP A 82 -13.98 -16.71 31.79
C ASP A 82 -14.66 -16.72 33.18
N GLN A 83 -14.44 -15.69 34.00
CA GLN A 83 -15.10 -15.54 35.31
C GLN A 83 -16.49 -14.91 35.18
N ILE A 84 -16.86 -14.38 34.01
CA ILE A 84 -18.18 -13.80 33.76
C ILE A 84 -19.14 -14.92 33.41
N GLU A 85 -20.08 -15.25 34.30
CA GLU A 85 -21.01 -16.37 34.12
C GLU A 85 -21.95 -16.15 32.90
N LYS A 86 -22.45 -14.92 32.74
CA LYS A 86 -23.40 -14.53 31.68
C LYS A 86 -22.86 -13.35 30.87
N PRO A 87 -21.84 -13.57 30.01
CA PRO A 87 -21.28 -12.51 29.19
C PRO A 87 -22.30 -12.00 28.18
N THR A 88 -22.41 -10.69 28.06
CA THR A 88 -23.27 -10.02 27.07
C THR A 88 -22.55 -9.85 25.73
N ALA A 89 -23.28 -9.52 24.66
CA ALA A 89 -22.69 -9.21 23.35
C ALA A 89 -21.60 -8.13 23.43
N PHE A 90 -21.76 -7.13 24.31
CA PHE A 90 -20.75 -6.08 24.53
C PHE A 90 -19.42 -6.64 25.03
N HIS A 91 -19.43 -7.65 25.91
CA HIS A 91 -18.20 -8.27 26.42
C HIS A 91 -17.46 -8.99 25.29
N TYR A 92 -18.18 -9.78 24.49
CA TYR A 92 -17.62 -10.47 23.33
C TYR A 92 -17.08 -9.49 22.30
N ASN A 93 -17.83 -8.44 21.93
CA ASN A 93 -17.39 -7.44 20.96
C ASN A 93 -16.09 -6.76 21.41
N LYS A 94 -15.96 -6.49 22.72
CA LYS A 94 -14.73 -5.94 23.30
C LYS A 94 -13.57 -6.92 23.16
N MET A 95 -13.78 -8.19 23.49
CA MET A 95 -12.75 -9.22 23.37
C MET A 95 -12.35 -9.52 21.92
N ILE A 96 -13.31 -9.67 21.01
CA ILE A 96 -13.07 -9.92 19.58
C ILE A 96 -12.26 -8.77 18.97
N ARG A 97 -12.62 -7.51 19.28
CA ARG A 97 -11.84 -6.33 18.88
C ARG A 97 -10.43 -6.32 19.48
N ALA A 98 -10.27 -6.80 20.72
CA ALA A 98 -8.96 -6.92 21.34
C ALA A 98 -8.11 -7.98 20.63
N CYS A 99 -8.68 -9.17 20.38
CA CYS A 99 -8.04 -10.27 19.68
C CYS A 99 -7.54 -9.83 18.30
N SER A 100 -8.36 -9.11 17.52
CA SER A 100 -7.99 -8.66 16.17
C SER A 100 -6.75 -7.77 16.14
N LYS A 101 -6.39 -7.13 17.26
CA LYS A 101 -5.20 -6.26 17.43
C LYS A 101 -4.07 -6.88 18.25
N SER A 102 -4.29 -8.06 18.84
CA SER A 102 -3.33 -8.75 19.72
C SER A 102 -2.46 -9.76 18.97
N ASP A 103 -1.48 -10.38 19.62
CA ASP A 103 -0.70 -11.47 19.00
C ASP A 103 -1.47 -12.81 18.93
N SER A 104 -2.70 -12.86 19.43
CA SER A 104 -3.59 -14.04 19.38
C SER A 104 -4.87 -13.80 18.57
N PRO A 105 -4.79 -13.46 17.28
CA PRO A 105 -5.97 -13.16 16.46
C PRO A 105 -6.94 -14.34 16.31
N ALA A 106 -6.44 -15.59 16.34
CA ALA A 106 -7.26 -16.80 16.23
C ALA A 106 -8.33 -16.91 17.34
N GLU A 107 -8.06 -16.39 18.54
CA GLU A 107 -9.01 -16.42 19.66
C GLU A 107 -10.30 -15.64 19.36
N GLY A 108 -10.21 -14.60 18.52
CA GLY A 108 -11.37 -13.83 18.10
C GLY A 108 -12.42 -14.70 17.39
N PHE A 109 -11.99 -15.71 16.63
CA PHE A 109 -12.90 -16.63 15.95
C PHE A 109 -13.60 -17.58 16.93
N TYR A 110 -12.88 -18.08 17.95
CA TYR A 110 -13.48 -18.91 18.99
C TYR A 110 -14.53 -18.17 19.81
N LEU A 111 -14.23 -16.91 20.18
CA LEU A 111 -15.15 -16.04 20.90
C LEU A 111 -16.38 -15.69 20.06
N TYR A 112 -16.21 -15.40 18.77
CA TYR A 112 -17.33 -15.17 17.86
C TYR A 112 -18.23 -16.41 17.76
N ARG A 113 -17.65 -17.61 17.64
CA ARG A 113 -18.39 -18.87 17.64
C ARG A 113 -19.15 -19.10 18.95
N ASP A 114 -18.54 -18.79 20.09
CA ASP A 114 -19.15 -18.95 21.41
C ASP A 114 -20.32 -17.97 21.63
N LEU A 115 -20.14 -16.68 21.29
CA LEU A 115 -21.22 -15.68 21.27
C LEU A 115 -22.46 -16.22 20.57
N ARG A 116 -22.25 -16.86 19.42
CA ARG A 116 -23.30 -17.38 18.55
C ARG A 116 -23.95 -18.64 19.10
N ARG A 117 -23.16 -19.55 19.71
CA ARG A 117 -23.68 -20.75 20.39
C ARG A 117 -24.57 -20.39 21.58
N ARG A 118 -24.30 -19.26 22.23
CA ARG A 118 -25.13 -18.71 23.31
C ARG A 118 -26.38 -17.97 22.82
N GLY A 119 -26.64 -17.94 21.51
CA GLY A 119 -27.82 -17.28 20.93
C GLY A 119 -27.78 -15.76 20.96
N LEU A 120 -26.62 -15.15 21.23
CA LEU A 120 -26.44 -13.70 21.20
C LEU A 120 -26.31 -13.22 19.75
N CYS A 121 -26.85 -12.04 19.44
CA CYS A 121 -26.73 -11.43 18.13
C CYS A 121 -25.31 -10.88 17.93
N ALA A 122 -24.63 -11.32 16.87
CA ALA A 122 -23.40 -10.68 16.41
C ALA A 122 -23.80 -9.46 15.58
N ASP A 123 -23.39 -8.28 16.01
CA ASP A 123 -23.52 -7.08 15.20
C ASP A 123 -22.48 -7.07 14.07
N ALA A 124 -22.65 -6.12 13.14
CA ALA A 124 -21.72 -5.93 12.02
C ALA A 124 -20.29 -5.66 12.51
N MET A 125 -20.14 -4.96 13.64
CA MET A 125 -18.84 -4.68 14.26
C MET A 125 -18.11 -5.95 14.70
N ALA A 126 -18.79 -6.85 15.43
CA ALA A 126 -18.23 -8.14 15.82
C ALA A 126 -17.78 -8.94 14.59
N SER A 127 -18.61 -8.93 13.54
CA SER A 127 -18.35 -9.61 12.28
C SER A 127 -17.13 -9.03 11.54
N SER A 128 -17.00 -7.70 11.47
CA SER A 128 -15.82 -7.04 10.89
C SER A 128 -14.54 -7.37 11.66
N PHE A 129 -14.57 -7.34 13.00
CA PHE A 129 -13.37 -7.65 13.79
C PHE A 129 -12.96 -9.12 13.70
N VAL A 130 -13.90 -10.07 13.66
CA VAL A 130 -13.54 -11.47 13.46
C VAL A 130 -12.99 -11.71 12.06
N ILE A 131 -13.49 -11.01 11.02
CA ILE A 131 -12.88 -11.07 9.67
C ILE A 131 -11.45 -10.53 9.70
N LYS A 132 -11.18 -9.42 10.40
CA LYS A 132 -9.81 -8.89 10.59
C LYS A 132 -8.91 -9.90 11.30
N SER A 133 -9.44 -10.65 12.27
CA SER A 133 -8.73 -11.78 12.85
C SER A 133 -8.44 -12.87 11.81
N CYS A 134 -9.40 -13.24 10.97
CA CYS A 134 -9.22 -14.22 9.89
C CYS A 134 -8.17 -13.78 8.85
N ILE A 135 -8.14 -12.50 8.47
CA ILE A 135 -7.12 -11.91 7.58
C ILE A 135 -5.72 -12.15 8.17
N ARG A 136 -5.53 -11.81 9.45
CA ARG A 136 -4.22 -11.92 10.13
C ARG A 136 -3.71 -13.34 10.28
N VAL A 137 -4.60 -14.34 10.27
CA VAL A 137 -4.22 -15.77 10.28
C VAL A 137 -4.39 -16.42 8.90
N SER A 138 -4.70 -15.64 7.87
CA SER A 138 -4.99 -16.10 6.50
C SER A 138 -6.00 -17.26 6.45
N SER A 139 -7.01 -17.25 7.32
CA SER A 139 -8.01 -18.32 7.42
C SER A 139 -9.20 -18.06 6.50
N LEU A 140 -9.09 -18.54 5.26
CA LEU A 140 -10.20 -18.49 4.29
C LEU A 140 -11.43 -19.24 4.78
N VAL A 141 -11.25 -20.43 5.38
CA VAL A 141 -12.37 -21.26 5.88
C VAL A 141 -13.15 -20.54 6.98
N GLY A 142 -12.46 -19.92 7.94
CA GLY A 142 -13.11 -19.12 8.98
C GLY A 142 -13.82 -17.90 8.38
N GLY A 143 -13.18 -17.24 7.42
CA GLY A 143 -13.73 -16.11 6.69
C GLY A 143 -15.04 -16.44 5.96
N ILE A 144 -15.07 -17.52 5.16
CA ILE A 144 -16.27 -18.00 4.46
C ILE A 144 -17.40 -18.32 5.45
N GLN A 145 -17.07 -18.97 6.58
CA GLN A 145 -18.07 -19.23 7.61
C GLN A 145 -18.67 -17.94 8.14
N VAL A 146 -17.87 -16.92 8.46
CA VAL A 146 -18.39 -15.62 8.91
C VAL A 146 -19.19 -14.93 7.81
N HIS A 147 -18.72 -14.94 6.56
CA HIS A 147 -19.44 -14.36 5.42
C HIS A 147 -20.84 -14.97 5.26
N ALA A 148 -20.97 -16.30 5.26
CA ALA A 148 -22.26 -16.98 5.20
C ALA A 148 -23.20 -16.54 6.34
N ARG A 149 -22.65 -16.21 7.51
CA ARG A 149 -23.44 -15.71 8.64
C ARG A 149 -23.86 -14.26 8.46
N ILE A 150 -22.99 -13.39 7.96
CA ILE A 150 -23.33 -12.00 7.60
C ILE A 150 -24.51 -11.96 6.64
N LEU A 151 -24.51 -12.81 5.62
CA LEU A 151 -25.60 -12.91 4.64
C LEU A 151 -26.92 -13.34 5.27
N ARG A 152 -26.89 -14.23 6.26
CA ARG A 152 -28.10 -14.70 6.94
C ARG A 152 -28.60 -13.73 8.00
N ASP A 153 -27.68 -13.08 8.71
CA ASP A 153 -28.01 -12.18 9.82
C ASP A 153 -28.46 -10.79 9.30
N GLY A 154 -28.47 -10.58 7.97
CA GLY A 154 -29.09 -9.43 7.31
C GLY A 154 -28.17 -8.23 7.12
N HIS A 155 -26.86 -8.36 7.38
CA HIS A 155 -25.90 -7.25 7.33
C HIS A 155 -25.35 -6.98 5.91
N ARG A 156 -26.13 -7.27 4.86
CA ARG A 156 -25.71 -7.15 3.44
C ARG A 156 -25.66 -5.71 2.92
N SER A 157 -26.22 -4.77 3.67
CA SER A 157 -26.21 -3.35 3.32
C SER A 157 -25.09 -2.57 3.99
N ASP A 158 -24.28 -3.21 4.84
CA ASP A 158 -23.17 -2.55 5.53
C ASP A 158 -21.93 -2.50 4.64
N SER A 159 -21.73 -1.36 3.96
CA SER A 159 -20.60 -1.18 3.04
C SER A 159 -19.23 -1.41 3.72
N LEU A 160 -19.05 -1.00 4.98
CA LEU A 160 -17.77 -1.17 5.69
C LEU A 160 -17.48 -2.65 6.00
N LEU A 161 -18.53 -3.41 6.31
CA LEU A 161 -18.40 -4.85 6.52
C LEU A 161 -18.06 -5.57 5.20
N LEU A 162 -18.69 -5.17 4.09
CA LEU A 162 -18.42 -5.75 2.77
C LEU A 162 -17.01 -5.42 2.27
N THR A 163 -16.51 -4.20 2.49
CA THR A 163 -15.11 -3.87 2.16
C THR A 163 -14.12 -4.68 3.01
N THR A 164 -14.45 -4.96 4.28
CA THR A 164 -13.65 -5.88 5.12
C THR A 164 -13.66 -7.32 4.58
N LEU A 165 -14.78 -7.77 3.98
CA LEU A 165 -14.86 -9.09 3.33
C LEU A 165 -14.04 -9.13 2.03
N MET A 166 -14.06 -8.07 1.23
CA MET A 166 -13.21 -7.96 0.03
C MET A 166 -11.73 -8.09 0.41
N ASP A 167 -11.29 -7.39 1.46
CA ASP A 167 -9.92 -7.47 1.98
C ASP A 167 -9.54 -8.88 2.43
N LEU A 168 -10.46 -9.61 3.09
CA LEU A 168 -10.28 -11.02 3.44
C LEU A 168 -10.03 -11.91 2.22
N TYR A 169 -10.89 -11.79 1.21
CA TYR A 169 -10.77 -12.60 0.00
C TYR A 169 -9.47 -12.28 -0.75
N SER A 170 -9.12 -11.01 -0.86
CA SER A 170 -7.86 -10.56 -1.45
C SER A 170 -6.63 -11.13 -0.74
N ASN A 171 -6.56 -11.04 0.59
CA ASN A 171 -5.46 -11.61 1.38
C ASN A 171 -5.38 -13.14 1.27
N CYS A 172 -6.49 -13.80 0.96
CA CYS A 172 -6.55 -15.24 0.73
C CYS A 172 -6.33 -15.63 -0.75
N ARG A 173 -5.89 -14.70 -1.61
CA ARG A 173 -5.70 -14.89 -3.06
C ARG A 173 -6.96 -15.31 -3.82
N LYS A 174 -8.11 -14.85 -3.34
CA LYS A 174 -9.45 -15.13 -3.86
C LYS A 174 -10.04 -13.88 -4.50
N TYR A 175 -9.36 -13.39 -5.54
CA TYR A 175 -9.72 -12.14 -6.21
C TYR A 175 -11.14 -12.16 -6.79
N ASP A 176 -11.52 -13.25 -7.46
CA ASP A 176 -12.83 -13.34 -8.11
C ASP A 176 -13.97 -13.28 -7.06
N GLU A 177 -13.78 -13.90 -5.90
CA GLU A 177 -14.71 -13.80 -4.77
C GLU A 177 -14.76 -12.37 -4.18
N ALA A 178 -13.65 -11.63 -4.17
CA ALA A 178 -13.65 -10.22 -3.77
C ALA A 178 -14.45 -9.34 -4.76
N CYS A 179 -14.33 -9.60 -6.07
CA CYS A 179 -15.12 -8.93 -7.10
C CYS A 179 -16.62 -9.22 -6.95
N GLN A 180 -16.99 -10.47 -6.67
CA GLN A 180 -18.40 -10.83 -6.41
C GLN A 180 -18.96 -10.04 -5.22
N VAL A 181 -18.21 -9.93 -4.12
CA VAL A 181 -18.64 -9.12 -2.97
C VAL A 181 -18.84 -7.66 -3.36
N PHE A 182 -17.93 -7.09 -4.17
CA PHE A 182 -18.04 -5.72 -4.67
C PHE A 182 -19.28 -5.52 -5.57
N ASP A 183 -19.55 -6.49 -6.44
CA ASP A 183 -20.69 -6.47 -7.35
C ASP A 183 -22.02 -6.54 -6.58
N GLU A 184 -22.07 -7.27 -5.48
CA GLU A 184 -23.24 -7.38 -4.61
C GLU A 184 -23.47 -6.16 -3.70
N MET A 185 -22.51 -5.23 -3.61
CA MET A 185 -22.64 -4.04 -2.74
C MET A 185 -23.79 -3.12 -3.21
N PRO A 186 -24.74 -2.76 -2.34
CA PRO A 186 -25.84 -1.85 -2.72
C PRO A 186 -25.37 -0.45 -3.11
N LYS A 187 -24.31 0.03 -2.46
CA LYS A 187 -23.66 1.31 -2.77
C LYS A 187 -22.15 1.12 -2.75
N ARG A 188 -21.52 1.34 -3.90
CA ARG A 188 -20.07 1.31 -4.11
C ARG A 188 -19.55 2.74 -3.97
N ASP A 189 -19.08 3.07 -2.78
CA ASP A 189 -18.43 4.34 -2.49
C ASP A 189 -16.94 4.29 -2.85
N THR A 190 -16.27 5.44 -2.78
CA THR A 190 -14.83 5.56 -3.06
C THR A 190 -13.99 4.57 -2.25
N VAL A 191 -14.38 4.29 -1.00
CA VAL A 191 -13.68 3.31 -0.16
C VAL A 191 -13.77 1.90 -0.74
N ALA A 192 -14.93 1.48 -1.22
CA ALA A 192 -15.09 0.17 -1.88
C ALA A 192 -14.24 0.05 -3.15
N TRP A 193 -14.19 1.10 -3.98
CA TRP A 193 -13.33 1.16 -5.16
C TRP A 193 -11.85 1.07 -4.78
N ASN A 194 -11.42 1.82 -3.77
CA ASN A 194 -10.05 1.79 -3.27
C ASN A 194 -9.64 0.39 -2.79
N VAL A 195 -10.53 -0.31 -2.08
CA VAL A 195 -10.27 -1.70 -1.70
C VAL A 195 -10.15 -2.59 -2.93
N LEU A 196 -11.03 -2.47 -3.93
CA LEU A 196 -10.95 -3.29 -5.16
C LEU A 196 -9.66 -3.03 -5.96
N ILE A 197 -9.26 -1.76 -6.12
CA ILE A 197 -8.01 -1.36 -6.81
C ILE A 197 -6.82 -1.93 -6.04
N SER A 198 -6.80 -1.80 -4.71
CA SER A 198 -5.78 -2.42 -3.85
C SER A 198 -5.77 -3.94 -4.00
N CYS A 199 -6.93 -4.61 -4.09
CA CYS A 199 -7.00 -6.04 -4.33
C CYS A 199 -6.32 -6.45 -5.66
N CYS A 200 -6.46 -5.64 -6.71
CA CYS A 200 -5.79 -5.86 -7.99
C CYS A 200 -4.27 -5.79 -7.85
N LEU A 201 -3.75 -4.78 -7.14
CA LEU A 201 -2.32 -4.62 -6.88
C LEU A 201 -1.73 -5.82 -6.15
N HIS A 202 -2.37 -6.27 -5.06
CA HIS A 202 -1.88 -7.37 -4.23
C HIS A 202 -1.94 -8.75 -4.92
N ASN A 203 -2.80 -8.91 -5.92
CA ASN A 203 -2.97 -10.18 -6.66
C ASN A 203 -2.25 -10.19 -8.03
N ASN A 204 -1.29 -9.28 -8.26
CA ASN A 204 -0.55 -9.13 -9.52
C ASN A 204 -1.45 -8.87 -10.75
N ARG A 205 -2.62 -8.27 -10.53
CA ARG A 205 -3.59 -7.86 -11.55
C ARG A 205 -3.49 -6.36 -11.79
N THR A 206 -2.27 -5.82 -11.76
CA THR A 206 -1.99 -4.39 -11.78
C THR A 206 -2.58 -3.66 -12.98
N ARG A 207 -2.69 -4.33 -14.14
CA ARG A 207 -3.32 -3.73 -15.33
C ARG A 207 -4.82 -3.47 -15.14
N ASP A 208 -5.50 -4.36 -14.43
CA ASP A 208 -6.92 -4.22 -14.13
C ASP A 208 -7.16 -3.03 -13.18
N ALA A 209 -6.20 -2.74 -12.29
CA ALA A 209 -6.23 -1.58 -11.39
C ALA A 209 -6.33 -0.25 -12.14
N LEU A 210 -5.62 -0.10 -13.27
CA LEU A 210 -5.70 1.09 -14.12
C LEU A 210 -7.08 1.21 -14.79
N GLY A 211 -7.63 0.09 -15.27
CA GLY A 211 -8.97 0.08 -15.87
C GLY A 211 -10.08 0.44 -14.88
N LEU A 212 -9.92 0.04 -13.61
CA LEU A 212 -10.88 0.38 -12.55
C LEU A 212 -10.97 1.87 -12.28
N PHE A 213 -9.87 2.63 -12.45
CA PHE A 213 -9.89 4.09 -12.32
C PHE A 213 -10.83 4.74 -13.35
N ASP A 214 -10.79 4.27 -14.59
CA ASP A 214 -11.66 4.78 -15.66
C ASP A 214 -13.11 4.31 -15.46
N ILE A 215 -13.32 3.06 -15.04
CA ILE A 215 -14.67 2.52 -14.76
C ILE A 215 -15.34 3.28 -13.61
N MET A 216 -14.61 3.57 -12.54
CA MET A 216 -15.10 4.30 -11.37
C MET A 216 -15.68 5.67 -11.75
N GLN A 217 -15.04 6.36 -12.69
CA GLN A 217 -15.44 7.68 -13.19
C GLN A 217 -16.51 7.65 -14.29
N SER A 218 -16.80 6.48 -14.86
CA SER A 218 -17.76 6.34 -15.95
C SER A 218 -19.15 6.88 -15.59
N GLU A 219 -19.95 7.24 -16.61
CA GLU A 219 -21.30 7.79 -16.41
C GLU A 219 -22.25 6.87 -15.62
N ILE A 220 -21.94 5.57 -15.57
CA ILE A 220 -22.70 4.56 -14.82
C ILE A 220 -22.43 4.68 -13.32
N HIS A 221 -21.17 4.87 -12.93
CA HIS A 221 -20.74 4.83 -11.53
C HIS A 221 -20.60 6.21 -10.90
N ARG A 222 -20.15 7.22 -11.68
CA ARG A 222 -20.02 8.63 -11.26
C ARG A 222 -19.38 8.80 -9.88
N CYS A 223 -18.36 7.98 -9.59
CA CYS A 223 -17.65 8.03 -8.33
C CYS A 223 -16.34 8.79 -8.55
N GLU A 224 -16.12 9.85 -7.79
CA GLU A 224 -14.90 10.66 -7.90
C GLU A 224 -13.73 9.98 -7.17
N PRO A 225 -12.58 9.79 -7.85
CA PRO A 225 -11.33 9.39 -7.23
C PRO A 225 -10.87 10.37 -6.14
N ASP A 226 -10.47 9.83 -5.00
CA ASP A 226 -9.81 10.55 -3.90
C ASP A 226 -8.28 10.40 -3.94
N ASP A 227 -7.59 11.02 -2.98
CA ASP A 227 -6.13 10.92 -2.84
C ASP A 227 -5.64 9.47 -2.65
N VAL A 228 -6.39 8.63 -1.94
CA VAL A 228 -6.07 7.20 -1.78
C VAL A 228 -6.20 6.48 -3.13
N THR A 229 -7.24 6.76 -3.90
CA THR A 229 -7.44 6.21 -5.25
C THR A 229 -6.25 6.56 -6.13
N CYS A 230 -5.88 7.84 -6.15
CA CYS A 230 -4.79 8.36 -6.96
C CYS A 230 -3.46 7.69 -6.59
N LEU A 231 -3.19 7.52 -5.29
CA LEU A 231 -2.01 6.82 -4.81
C LEU A 231 -1.93 5.38 -5.34
N LEU A 232 -3.01 4.60 -5.19
CA LEU A 232 -3.03 3.20 -5.61
C LEU A 232 -2.81 3.05 -7.12
N VAL A 233 -3.42 3.93 -7.90
CA VAL A 233 -3.29 3.92 -9.37
C VAL A 233 -1.90 4.39 -9.80
N LEU A 234 -1.30 5.34 -9.09
CA LEU A 234 0.09 5.74 -9.29
C LEU A 234 1.08 4.60 -9.02
N GLN A 235 0.86 3.81 -7.95
CA GLN A 235 1.63 2.59 -7.68
C GLN A 235 1.45 1.55 -8.80
N ALA A 236 0.24 1.40 -9.35
CA ALA A 236 -0.02 0.57 -10.52
C ALA A 236 0.76 1.07 -11.75
N CYS A 237 0.80 2.38 -11.98
CA CYS A 237 1.56 2.99 -13.07
C CYS A 237 3.07 2.75 -12.92
N ALA A 238 3.62 2.90 -11.71
CA ALA A 238 5.04 2.67 -11.44
C ALA A 238 5.44 1.21 -11.70
N SER A 239 4.63 0.26 -11.23
CA SER A 239 4.89 -1.17 -11.41
C SER A 239 4.75 -1.62 -12.88
N LEU A 240 3.85 -1.01 -13.65
CA LEU A 240 3.68 -1.29 -15.09
C LEU A 240 4.56 -0.41 -16.02
N ASN A 241 5.21 0.62 -15.50
CA ASN A 241 5.82 1.71 -16.28
C ASN A 241 4.84 2.38 -17.26
N ALA A 242 3.58 2.51 -16.85
CA ALA A 242 2.52 3.14 -17.65
C ALA A 242 2.60 4.67 -17.55
N LEU A 243 3.64 5.27 -18.14
CA LEU A 243 3.95 6.70 -18.03
C LEU A 243 2.77 7.60 -18.44
N GLU A 244 2.19 7.35 -19.61
CA GLU A 244 1.05 8.14 -20.13
C GLU A 244 -0.14 8.13 -19.15
N PHE A 245 -0.43 6.98 -18.54
CA PHE A 245 -1.50 6.88 -17.54
C PHE A 245 -1.11 7.63 -16.26
N GLY A 246 0.14 7.48 -15.82
CA GLY A 246 0.69 8.20 -14.68
C GLY A 246 0.60 9.71 -14.83
N GLU A 247 0.89 10.26 -16.01
CA GLU A 247 0.76 11.69 -16.32
C GLU A 247 -0.69 12.18 -16.21
N ARG A 248 -1.66 11.40 -16.69
CA ARG A 248 -3.09 11.75 -16.54
C ARG A 248 -3.52 11.79 -15.08
N VAL A 249 -3.12 10.79 -14.29
CA VAL A 249 -3.45 10.73 -12.86
C VAL A 249 -2.73 11.85 -12.11
N HIS A 250 -1.49 12.15 -12.47
CA HIS A 250 -0.75 13.26 -11.91
C HIS A 250 -1.44 14.60 -12.15
N LYS A 251 -1.87 14.87 -13.39
CA LYS A 251 -2.66 16.06 -13.69
C LYS A 251 -3.96 16.10 -12.88
N TYR A 252 -4.65 14.97 -12.72
CA TYR A 252 -5.85 14.88 -11.87
C TYR A 252 -5.54 15.25 -10.42
N ILE A 253 -4.41 14.79 -9.86
CA ILE A 253 -3.96 15.13 -8.50
C ILE A 253 -3.71 16.63 -8.35
N GLU A 254 -3.10 17.27 -9.35
CA GLU A 254 -2.87 18.72 -9.37
C GLU A 254 -4.20 19.49 -9.42
N ASP A 255 -5.06 19.15 -10.38
CA ASP A 255 -6.36 19.81 -10.60
C ASP A 255 -7.27 19.76 -9.35
N HIS A 256 -7.14 18.71 -8.52
CA HIS A 256 -7.95 18.50 -7.31
C HIS A 256 -7.22 18.83 -5.99
N GLY A 257 -5.95 19.26 -6.05
CA GLY A 257 -5.16 19.57 -4.86
C GLY A 257 -4.93 18.36 -3.93
N TYR A 258 -4.80 17.16 -4.49
CA TYR A 258 -4.55 15.92 -3.75
C TYR A 258 -3.07 15.71 -3.37
N GLY A 259 -2.15 16.51 -3.93
CA GLY A 259 -0.71 16.30 -3.82
C GLY A 259 -0.20 16.03 -2.40
N GLU A 260 -0.50 16.92 -1.44
CA GLU A 260 -0.04 16.76 -0.05
C GLU A 260 -0.61 15.52 0.65
N ARG A 261 -1.86 15.15 0.36
CA ARG A 261 -2.52 13.98 0.98
C ARG A 261 -1.96 12.66 0.46
N VAL A 262 -1.76 12.56 -0.86
CA VAL A 262 -1.10 11.41 -1.51
C VAL A 262 0.27 11.17 -0.88
N VAL A 263 1.02 12.25 -0.62
CA VAL A 263 2.34 12.17 0.03
C VAL A 263 2.23 11.69 1.47
N GLY A 264 1.29 12.26 2.24
CA GLY A 264 1.03 11.84 3.62
C GLY A 264 0.82 10.33 3.70
N HIS A 265 0.00 9.78 2.80
CA HIS A 265 -0.25 8.34 2.74
C HIS A 265 0.98 7.51 2.38
N LEU A 266 1.84 7.94 1.46
CA LEU A 266 3.09 7.24 1.14
C LEU A 266 4.03 7.13 2.34
N ILE A 267 4.16 8.22 3.11
CA ILE A 267 4.99 8.26 4.31
C ILE A 267 4.41 7.34 5.39
N GLU A 268 3.08 7.39 5.61
CA GLU A 268 2.37 6.56 6.59
C GLU A 268 2.43 5.07 6.25
N LEU A 269 2.26 4.71 4.98
CA LEU A 269 2.28 3.33 4.49
C LEU A 269 3.68 2.70 4.51
N LYS A 270 4.74 3.49 4.78
CA LYS A 270 6.14 3.05 4.71
C LYS A 270 6.41 2.29 3.42
N ALA A 271 6.12 2.93 2.28
CA ALA A 271 6.42 2.36 0.97
C ALA A 271 7.82 1.71 1.00
N GLN A 272 7.89 0.43 0.65
CA GLN A 272 9.14 -0.32 0.71
C GLN A 272 9.92 -0.23 -0.60
N GLU A 273 9.24 0.16 -1.68
CA GLU A 273 9.81 0.19 -3.02
C GLU A 273 10.29 1.59 -3.40
N ALA A 274 11.48 1.65 -4.01
CA ALA A 274 12.06 2.90 -4.47
C ALA A 274 11.21 3.59 -5.55
N GLY A 275 10.41 2.83 -6.32
CA GLY A 275 9.55 3.35 -7.39
C GLY A 275 8.50 4.34 -6.88
N ASP A 276 7.92 4.08 -5.70
CA ASP A 276 6.90 4.94 -5.09
C ASP A 276 7.45 6.33 -4.74
N TYR A 277 8.69 6.38 -4.25
CA TYR A 277 9.37 7.64 -3.93
C TYR A 277 9.91 8.37 -5.16
N VAL A 278 10.33 7.64 -6.20
CA VAL A 278 10.71 8.25 -7.48
C VAL A 278 9.51 8.95 -8.10
N LEU A 279 8.35 8.29 -8.06
CA LEU A 279 7.11 8.89 -8.52
C LEU A 279 6.79 10.16 -7.74
N LEU A 280 6.93 10.13 -6.41
CA LEU A 280 6.76 11.29 -5.53
C LEU A 280 7.69 12.46 -5.87
N MET A 281 8.96 12.18 -6.15
CA MET A 281 9.92 13.20 -6.58
C MET A 281 9.51 13.84 -7.91
N ASN A 282 8.97 13.05 -8.84
CA ASN A 282 8.49 13.57 -10.12
C ASN A 282 7.28 14.50 -9.93
N ILE A 283 6.31 14.13 -9.06
CA ILE A 283 5.15 14.96 -8.72
C ILE A 283 5.57 16.30 -8.11
N TYR A 284 6.53 16.29 -7.18
CA TYR A 284 7.00 17.54 -6.58
C TYR A 284 7.84 18.39 -7.52
N SER A 285 8.58 17.74 -8.43
CA SER A 285 9.33 18.45 -9.46
C SER A 285 8.40 19.19 -10.42
N SER A 286 7.30 18.57 -10.86
CA SER A 286 6.30 19.21 -11.74
C SER A 286 5.53 20.32 -11.04
N ALA A 287 5.18 20.13 -9.76
CA ALA A 287 4.53 21.16 -8.94
C ALA A 287 5.47 22.30 -8.50
N GLY A 288 6.76 22.25 -8.85
CA GLY A 288 7.76 23.25 -8.46
C GLY A 288 8.05 23.30 -6.95
N ASN A 289 7.69 22.26 -6.20
CA ASN A 289 7.79 22.22 -4.74
C ASN A 289 9.12 21.59 -4.30
N TRP A 290 10.19 22.39 -4.40
CA TRP A 290 11.58 21.97 -4.14
C TRP A 290 11.88 21.59 -2.69
N GLU A 291 11.21 22.24 -1.74
CA GLU A 291 11.35 21.95 -0.31
C GLU A 291 10.93 20.50 -0.04
N LYS A 292 9.75 20.12 -0.55
CA LYS A 292 9.22 18.76 -0.41
C LYS A 292 10.02 17.72 -1.17
N LEU A 293 10.49 18.03 -2.38
CA LEU A 293 11.38 17.14 -3.13
C LEU A 293 12.66 16.82 -2.32
N THR A 294 13.19 17.82 -1.61
CA THR A 294 14.37 17.66 -0.75
C THR A 294 14.05 16.79 0.48
N GLU A 295 12.87 16.96 1.09
CA GLU A 295 12.39 16.10 2.19
C GLU A 295 12.31 14.62 1.76
N VAL A 296 11.75 14.34 0.58
CA VAL A 296 11.63 12.97 0.04
C VAL A 296 13.00 12.35 -0.22
N ARG A 297 13.92 13.10 -0.85
CA ARG A 297 15.30 12.63 -1.07
C ARG A 297 16.02 12.33 0.25
N LYS A 298 15.85 13.20 1.26
CA LYS A 298 16.41 13.00 2.59
C LYS A 298 15.84 11.74 3.25
N PHE A 299 14.53 11.53 3.18
CA PHE A 299 13.87 10.33 3.71
C PHE A 299 14.37 9.04 3.03
N MET A 300 14.47 9.02 1.71
CA MET A 300 15.03 7.89 0.96
C MET A 300 16.45 7.56 1.43
N LYS A 301 17.28 8.60 1.62
CA LYS A 301 18.66 8.43 2.11
C LYS A 301 18.70 7.90 3.55
N GLU A 302 17.89 8.43 4.46
CA GLU A 302 17.78 7.98 5.85
C GLU A 302 17.30 6.52 5.97
N LYS A 303 16.44 6.08 5.06
CA LYS A 303 15.92 4.71 4.99
C LYS A 303 16.76 3.77 4.14
N ALA A 304 17.88 4.23 3.58
CA ALA A 304 18.72 3.49 2.65
C ALA A 304 17.94 2.89 1.46
N ILE A 305 16.89 3.59 1.01
CA ILE A 305 16.08 3.19 -0.15
C ILE A 305 16.86 3.61 -1.39
N GLN A 306 17.37 2.63 -2.14
CA GLN A 306 18.11 2.87 -3.37
C GLN A 306 17.20 2.68 -4.59
N THR A 307 17.24 3.64 -5.51
CA THR A 307 16.69 3.50 -6.86
C THR A 307 17.64 2.63 -7.68
N THR A 308 17.11 1.69 -8.47
CA THR A 308 17.93 0.95 -9.43
C THR A 308 18.48 1.94 -10.47
N PRO A 309 19.81 2.12 -10.59
CA PRO A 309 20.36 3.00 -11.61
C PRO A 309 20.01 2.47 -13.00
N GLY A 310 19.73 3.37 -13.94
CA GLY A 310 19.58 3.01 -15.34
C GLY A 310 20.91 2.53 -15.89
N CYS A 311 20.96 1.29 -16.37
CA CYS A 311 22.16 0.68 -16.93
C CYS A 311 21.89 0.12 -18.32
N SER A 312 22.88 0.26 -19.19
CA SER A 312 22.89 -0.30 -20.53
C SER A 312 24.00 -1.33 -20.64
N THR A 313 23.67 -2.51 -21.16
CA THR A 313 24.60 -3.63 -21.31
C THR A 313 24.78 -3.95 -22.77
N ILE A 314 26.03 -4.20 -23.17
CA ILE A 314 26.39 -4.71 -24.50
C ILE A 314 27.26 -5.95 -24.34
N GLU A 315 26.92 -7.01 -25.06
CA GLU A 315 27.65 -8.27 -25.02
C GLU A 315 28.55 -8.39 -26.25
N LEU A 316 29.86 -8.46 -26.04
CA LEU A 316 30.86 -8.64 -27.10
C LEU A 316 31.76 -9.82 -26.76
N LYS A 317 31.90 -10.76 -27.70
CA LYS A 317 32.76 -11.95 -27.55
C LYS A 317 32.49 -12.75 -26.25
N GLY A 318 31.22 -12.81 -25.83
CA GLY A 318 30.79 -13.51 -24.61
C GLY A 318 31.06 -12.77 -23.30
N VAL A 319 31.47 -11.50 -23.35
CA VAL A 319 31.65 -10.64 -22.18
C VAL A 319 30.59 -9.55 -22.21
N ALA A 320 29.82 -9.45 -21.12
CA ALA A 320 28.86 -8.38 -20.91
C ALA A 320 29.57 -7.15 -20.33
N HIS A 321 29.43 -6.01 -21.01
CA HIS A 321 29.92 -4.72 -20.56
C HIS A 321 28.72 -3.87 -20.15
N GLU A 322 28.68 -3.48 -18.88
CA GLU A 322 27.61 -2.68 -18.30
C GLU A 322 28.07 -1.22 -18.16
N PHE A 323 27.18 -0.30 -18.50
CA PHE A 323 27.40 1.14 -18.44
C PHE A 323 26.29 1.81 -17.63
N VAL A 324 26.66 2.78 -16.81
CA VAL A 324 25.75 3.72 -16.12
C VAL A 324 25.97 5.15 -16.64
N VAL A 325 25.14 6.11 -16.21
CA VAL A 325 25.36 7.53 -16.56
C VAL A 325 26.68 8.00 -15.97
N ASP A 326 27.49 8.72 -16.76
CA ASP A 326 28.83 9.19 -16.38
C ASP A 326 29.78 8.07 -15.90
N ASP A 327 29.69 6.90 -16.52
CA ASP A 327 30.47 5.73 -16.10
C ASP A 327 31.98 5.90 -16.33
N VAL A 328 32.72 5.88 -15.23
CA VAL A 328 34.19 5.91 -15.19
C VAL A 328 34.83 4.57 -14.83
N SER A 329 34.03 3.52 -14.63
CA SER A 329 34.48 2.22 -14.15
C SER A 329 35.09 1.35 -15.27
N HIS A 330 34.76 1.62 -16.52
CA HIS A 330 35.21 0.83 -17.66
C HIS A 330 36.71 1.06 -17.98
N LEU A 331 37.47 -0.03 -18.18
CA LEU A 331 38.92 0.01 -18.45
C LEU A 331 39.31 0.86 -19.67
N ARG A 332 38.42 0.98 -20.65
CA ARG A 332 38.59 1.75 -21.90
C ARG A 332 37.80 3.07 -21.91
N LYS A 333 37.47 3.63 -20.75
CA LYS A 333 36.63 4.84 -20.66
C LYS A 333 37.11 5.97 -21.58
N ASP A 334 38.40 6.27 -21.60
CA ASP A 334 38.91 7.43 -22.34
C ASP A 334 38.70 7.27 -23.86
N GLU A 335 38.82 6.05 -24.37
CA GLU A 335 38.52 5.73 -25.77
C GLU A 335 37.01 5.79 -26.08
N ILE A 336 36.17 5.35 -25.14
CA ILE A 336 34.71 5.34 -25.30
C ILE A 336 34.17 6.76 -25.34
N TYR A 337 34.61 7.62 -24.42
CA TYR A 337 34.21 9.03 -24.39
C TYR A 337 34.69 9.76 -25.64
N LYS A 338 35.94 9.52 -26.08
CA LYS A 338 36.45 10.08 -27.33
C LYS A 338 35.63 9.64 -28.55
N MET A 339 35.25 8.36 -28.61
CA MET A 339 34.39 7.84 -29.68
C MET A 339 32.98 8.46 -29.63
N LEU A 340 32.43 8.65 -28.43
CA LEU A 340 31.15 9.29 -28.24
C LEU A 340 31.17 10.75 -28.69
N ASP A 341 32.24 11.49 -28.42
CA ASP A 341 32.44 12.87 -28.90
C ASP A 341 32.53 12.95 -30.43
N GLU A 342 33.22 11.99 -31.05
CA GLU A 342 33.28 11.86 -32.50
C GLU A 342 31.90 11.61 -33.10
N ILE A 343 31.16 10.64 -32.56
CA ILE A 343 29.79 10.33 -32.96
C ILE A 343 28.91 11.58 -32.81
N ASN A 344 28.92 12.22 -31.65
CA ASN A 344 28.12 13.43 -31.40
C ASN A 344 28.42 14.54 -32.41
N SER A 345 29.69 14.71 -32.79
CA SER A 345 30.10 15.70 -33.81
C SER A 345 29.55 15.35 -35.19
N GLN A 346 29.61 14.08 -35.60
CA GLN A 346 29.07 13.61 -36.88
C GLN A 346 27.54 13.74 -36.94
N LEU A 347 26.85 13.37 -35.85
CA LEU A 347 25.39 13.47 -35.79
C LEU A 347 24.93 14.93 -35.83
N LYS A 348 25.63 15.85 -35.15
CA LYS A 348 25.33 17.29 -35.22
C LYS A 348 25.45 17.85 -36.65
N ILE A 349 26.46 17.43 -37.41
CA ILE A 349 26.60 17.81 -38.83
C ILE A 349 25.42 17.29 -39.66
N ALA A 350 24.92 16.09 -39.34
CA ALA A 350 23.74 15.50 -39.98
C ALA A 350 22.40 16.08 -39.50
N GLY A 351 22.41 17.09 -38.63
CA GLY A 351 21.20 17.79 -38.16
C GLY A 351 20.54 17.19 -36.92
N TYR A 352 21.17 16.23 -36.23
CA TYR A 352 20.69 15.78 -34.92
C TYR A 352 20.87 16.88 -33.87
N VAL A 353 19.77 17.23 -33.21
CA VAL A 353 19.73 18.15 -32.07
C VAL A 353 19.30 17.33 -30.86
N ALA A 354 20.10 17.39 -29.79
CA ALA A 354 19.77 16.70 -28.55
C ALA A 354 18.46 17.25 -28.00
N ASP A 355 17.52 16.36 -27.69
CA ASP A 355 16.22 16.76 -27.17
C ASP A 355 16.33 17.06 -25.67
N VAL A 356 16.36 18.35 -25.35
CA VAL A 356 16.51 18.86 -23.99
C VAL A 356 15.17 18.96 -23.24
N THR A 357 14.06 18.57 -23.88
CA THR A 357 12.71 18.74 -23.34
C THR A 357 12.30 17.66 -22.33
N SER A 358 12.99 16.51 -22.31
CA SER A 358 12.63 15.40 -21.43
C SER A 358 13.73 15.04 -20.42
N GLU A 359 13.31 14.87 -19.16
CA GLU A 359 14.00 14.19 -18.04
C GLU A 359 14.94 14.97 -17.13
N LEU A 360 15.37 16.20 -17.48
CA LEU A 360 16.22 17.02 -16.58
C LEU A 360 15.57 18.37 -16.29
N HIS A 361 14.59 18.42 -15.38
CA HIS A 361 13.99 19.69 -14.94
C HIS A 361 14.95 20.61 -14.16
N ASN A 362 16.16 20.13 -13.82
CA ASN A 362 17.03 20.69 -12.77
C ASN A 362 18.38 21.29 -13.22
N LEU A 363 18.66 21.38 -14.53
CA LEU A 363 19.96 21.84 -15.05
C LEU A 363 19.78 23.02 -16.01
N GLY A 364 20.78 23.91 -16.12
CA GLY A 364 20.80 24.94 -17.17
C GLY A 364 20.82 24.30 -18.57
N ALA A 365 20.45 25.04 -19.63
CA ALA A 365 20.40 24.47 -20.98
C ALA A 365 21.73 23.83 -21.44
N GLU A 366 22.86 24.39 -21.01
CA GLU A 366 24.20 23.85 -21.26
C GLU A 366 24.49 22.58 -20.42
N ASP A 367 24.14 22.59 -19.14
CA ASP A 367 24.30 21.46 -18.23
C ASP A 367 23.39 20.27 -18.58
N LYS A 368 22.17 20.52 -19.11
CA LYS A 368 21.28 19.47 -19.64
C LYS A 368 21.88 18.82 -20.89
N GLY A 369 22.48 19.61 -21.78
CA GLY A 369 23.16 19.08 -22.96
C GLY A 369 24.33 18.16 -22.61
N HIS A 370 25.07 18.46 -21.55
CA HIS A 370 26.19 17.65 -21.04
C HIS A 370 25.74 16.40 -20.26
N ALA A 371 24.59 16.45 -19.56
CA ALA A 371 24.05 15.27 -18.89
C ALA A 371 23.43 14.27 -19.89
N LEU A 372 22.77 14.76 -20.95
CA LEU A 372 22.21 13.94 -22.03
C LEU A 372 23.29 13.32 -22.93
N SER A 373 24.48 13.93 -23.04
CA SER A 373 25.57 13.38 -23.85
C SER A 373 26.13 12.07 -23.27
N HIS A 374 26.06 11.87 -21.95
CA HIS A 374 26.70 10.76 -21.24
C HIS A 374 25.70 9.69 -20.73
N HIS A 375 24.54 9.58 -21.37
CA HIS A 375 23.61 8.50 -21.08
C HIS A 375 24.24 7.13 -21.34
N SER A 376 23.89 6.16 -20.47
CA SER A 376 24.43 4.80 -20.53
C SER A 376 24.25 4.12 -21.90
N GLU A 377 23.16 4.43 -22.59
CA GLU A 377 22.82 3.92 -23.91
C GLU A 377 23.83 4.41 -24.95
N LYS A 378 24.17 5.70 -24.89
CA LYS A 378 25.13 6.32 -25.80
C LYS A 378 26.54 5.79 -25.56
N LEU A 379 26.92 5.59 -24.29
CA LEU A 379 28.19 4.95 -23.91
C LEU A 379 28.27 3.52 -24.45
N ALA A 380 27.21 2.72 -24.27
CA ALA A 380 27.14 1.35 -24.77
C ALA A 380 27.21 1.30 -26.31
N ILE A 381 26.52 2.21 -27.00
CA ILE A 381 26.57 2.31 -28.47
C ILE A 381 27.98 2.74 -28.93
N ALA A 382 28.58 3.75 -28.30
CA ALA A 382 29.93 4.21 -28.62
C ALA A 382 30.95 3.10 -28.43
N PHE A 383 30.86 2.34 -27.34
CA PHE A 383 31.70 1.15 -27.12
C PHE A 383 31.46 0.07 -28.19
N GLY A 384 30.20 -0.13 -28.60
CA GLY A 384 29.83 -1.00 -29.72
C GLY A 384 30.51 -0.58 -31.02
N VAL A 385 30.40 0.69 -31.41
CA VAL A 385 31.05 1.26 -32.60
C VAL A 385 32.57 1.07 -32.53
N LEU A 386 33.19 1.41 -31.40
CA LEU A 386 34.62 1.31 -31.16
C LEU A 386 35.15 -0.12 -31.25
N SER A 387 34.38 -1.09 -30.77
CA SER A 387 34.87 -2.46 -30.52
C SER A 387 34.46 -3.46 -31.60
N THR A 388 33.73 -3.03 -32.63
CA THR A 388 33.27 -3.94 -33.69
C THR A 388 33.39 -3.32 -35.09
N PRO A 389 33.73 -4.12 -36.13
CA PRO A 389 33.95 -3.63 -37.49
C PRO A 389 32.74 -2.88 -38.08
N PRO A 390 32.96 -1.90 -38.99
CA PRO A 390 31.88 -1.22 -39.70
C PRO A 390 30.87 -2.20 -40.31
N GLY A 391 29.58 -1.87 -40.23
CA GLY A 391 28.47 -2.71 -40.69
C GLY A 391 28.04 -3.83 -39.72
N THR A 392 28.79 -4.12 -38.66
CA THR A 392 28.37 -5.14 -37.66
C THR A 392 27.21 -4.60 -36.82
N PRO A 393 26.08 -5.32 -36.66
CA PRO A 393 24.97 -4.86 -35.84
C PRO A 393 25.37 -4.64 -34.37
N ILE A 394 24.96 -3.50 -33.80
CA ILE A 394 25.18 -3.17 -32.39
C ILE A 394 23.95 -3.60 -31.59
N ARG A 395 24.14 -4.37 -30.51
CA ARG A 395 23.05 -4.86 -29.67
C ARG A 395 23.22 -4.35 -28.24
N VAL A 396 22.24 -3.59 -27.75
CA VAL A 396 22.24 -3.02 -26.41
C VAL A 396 20.99 -3.48 -25.66
N ALA A 397 21.14 -3.84 -24.39
CA ALA A 397 20.04 -4.12 -23.48
C ALA A 397 19.98 -3.03 -22.41
N LYS A 398 18.81 -2.44 -22.19
CA LYS A 398 18.54 -1.42 -21.18
C LYS A 398 17.58 -1.98 -20.13
N ASN A 399 17.86 -1.72 -18.85
CA ASN A 399 17.00 -2.15 -17.73
C ASN A 399 15.78 -1.22 -17.49
N LEU A 400 15.80 -0.01 -18.04
CA LEU A 400 14.71 0.97 -18.04
C LEU A 400 14.14 1.17 -19.46
N ARG A 401 13.09 1.99 -19.61
CA ARG A 401 12.64 2.47 -20.94
C ARG A 401 13.69 3.43 -21.51
N ILE A 402 13.93 3.36 -22.81
CA ILE A 402 14.84 4.30 -23.48
C ILE A 402 14.21 5.71 -23.53
N CYS A 403 14.98 6.74 -23.18
CA CYS A 403 14.52 8.12 -23.29
C CYS A 403 14.41 8.58 -24.75
N VAL A 404 13.64 9.65 -24.98
CA VAL A 404 13.41 10.22 -26.32
C VAL A 404 14.73 10.56 -27.02
N ASP A 405 15.64 11.20 -26.28
CA ASP A 405 16.92 11.63 -26.85
C ASP A 405 17.82 10.44 -27.24
N CYS A 406 17.93 9.41 -26.40
CA CYS A 406 18.69 8.20 -26.73
C CYS A 406 18.06 7.43 -27.89
N HIS A 407 16.73 7.43 -28.01
CA HIS A 407 16.03 6.86 -29.14
C HIS A 407 16.35 7.63 -30.45
N ASN A 408 16.29 8.96 -30.42
CA ASN A 408 16.62 9.81 -31.56
C ASN A 408 18.11 9.72 -31.94
N PHE A 409 18.99 9.62 -30.94
CA PHE A 409 20.42 9.40 -31.14
C PHE A 409 20.69 8.07 -31.86
N ALA A 410 20.09 6.97 -31.42
CA ALA A 410 20.25 5.66 -32.05
C ALA A 410 19.70 5.64 -33.48
N MET A 411 18.58 6.33 -33.70
CA MET A 411 18.00 6.53 -35.03
C MET A 411 18.97 7.29 -35.95
N ALA A 412 19.44 8.47 -35.54
CA ALA A 412 20.38 9.28 -36.30
C ALA A 412 21.69 8.53 -36.60
N LEU A 413 22.21 7.81 -35.60
CA LEU A 413 23.41 6.98 -35.76
C LEU A 413 23.23 5.89 -36.81
N SER A 414 22.08 5.22 -36.82
CA SER A 414 21.83 4.15 -37.80
C SER A 414 21.86 4.67 -39.25
N GLY A 415 21.43 5.92 -39.47
CA GLY A 415 21.50 6.58 -40.78
C GLY A 415 22.91 7.05 -41.14
N VAL A 416 23.57 7.79 -40.24
CA VAL A 416 24.89 8.40 -40.51
C VAL A 416 26.00 7.35 -40.65
N TYR A 417 26.01 6.33 -39.78
CA TYR A 417 27.02 5.27 -39.79
C TYR A 417 26.62 4.08 -40.67
N ASN A 418 25.43 4.13 -41.31
CA ASN A 418 24.83 3.04 -42.07
C ASN A 418 24.95 1.68 -41.34
N ARG A 419 24.44 1.66 -40.11
CA ARG A 419 24.71 0.58 -39.16
C ARG A 419 23.47 0.22 -38.37
N GLU A 420 23.10 -1.07 -38.36
CA GLU A 420 21.97 -1.53 -37.57
C GLU A 420 22.27 -1.42 -36.07
N VAL A 421 21.35 -0.79 -35.34
CA VAL A 421 21.36 -0.75 -33.87
C VAL A 421 20.09 -1.42 -33.37
N ILE A 422 20.23 -2.36 -32.44
CA ILE A 422 19.11 -3.04 -31.80
C ILE A 422 19.19 -2.71 -30.32
N ILE A 423 18.15 -2.05 -29.80
CA ILE A 423 18.04 -1.76 -28.38
C ILE A 423 16.84 -2.52 -27.81
N ARG A 424 17.11 -3.42 -26.87
CA ARG A 424 16.07 -4.04 -26.03
C ARG A 424 15.91 -3.20 -24.78
N ASP A 425 14.78 -2.54 -24.61
CA ASP A 425 14.46 -1.85 -23.35
C ASP A 425 13.56 -2.74 -22.46
N ARG A 426 13.00 -2.17 -21.39
CA ARG A 426 12.11 -2.91 -20.49
C ARG A 426 10.76 -3.28 -21.15
N THR A 427 10.31 -2.53 -22.15
CA THR A 427 8.96 -2.66 -22.71
C THR A 427 8.94 -3.38 -24.06
N ARG A 428 10.00 -3.27 -24.88
CA ARG A 428 10.05 -3.81 -26.25
C ARG A 428 11.46 -3.80 -26.86
N PHE A 429 11.52 -4.23 -28.12
CA PHE A 429 12.71 -4.12 -28.98
C PHE A 429 12.55 -2.97 -29.96
N HIS A 430 13.61 -2.19 -30.10
CA HIS A 430 13.76 -1.12 -31.08
C HIS A 430 14.83 -1.53 -32.09
N HIS A 431 14.44 -1.62 -33.36
CA HIS A 431 15.37 -1.89 -34.46
C HIS A 431 15.56 -0.61 -35.26
N PHE A 432 16.77 -0.07 -35.20
CA PHE A 432 17.15 1.14 -35.92
C PHE A 432 17.95 0.77 -37.17
N ARG A 433 17.43 1.18 -38.33
CA ARG A 433 18.05 0.95 -39.66
C ARG A 433 17.80 2.17 -40.55
N GLU A 434 18.85 2.64 -41.21
CA GLU A 434 18.76 3.71 -42.22
C GLU A 434 18.04 4.99 -41.72
N GLY A 435 18.17 5.32 -40.44
CA GLY A 435 17.49 6.49 -39.87
C GLY A 435 16.03 6.27 -39.47
N HIS A 436 15.56 5.03 -39.45
CA HIS A 436 14.21 4.66 -39.02
C HIS A 436 14.22 3.67 -37.87
N CYS A 437 13.21 3.74 -37.01
CA CYS A 437 13.00 2.76 -35.93
C CYS A 437 11.74 1.92 -36.22
N SER A 438 11.78 0.64 -35.86
CA SER A 438 10.63 -0.28 -35.94
C SER A 438 9.40 0.15 -35.13
N CYS A 439 9.50 1.15 -34.25
CA CYS A 439 8.38 1.72 -33.52
C CYS A 439 7.54 2.73 -34.34
N ASN A 440 7.99 3.14 -35.53
CA ASN A 440 7.33 4.15 -36.38
C ASN A 440 6.97 5.46 -35.66
N GLY A 441 7.78 5.88 -34.68
CA GLY A 441 7.53 7.10 -33.91
C GLY A 441 6.49 6.97 -32.80
N TYR A 442 5.85 5.80 -32.65
CA TYR A 442 5.07 5.47 -31.45
C TYR A 442 6.05 5.05 -30.35
N TRP A 443 6.78 6.03 -29.80
CA TRP A 443 7.77 5.90 -28.72
C TRP A 443 7.13 5.56 -27.38
#